data_AF-A0A2V6NG91-F1
#
_entry.id   AF-A0A2V6NG91-F1
#
_cell.length_a   1.000
_cell.length_b   1.000
_cell.length_c   1.000
_cell.angle_alpha   90.00
_cell.angle_beta   90.00
_cell.angle_gamma   90.00
#
_symmetry.space_group_name_H-M   'P 1'
#
loop_
_entity.id
_entity.type
_entity.pdbx_description
1 polymer ?
#
loop_
_entity_poly.entity_id
_entity_poly.type
_entity_poly.pdbx_seq_one_letter_code
_entity_poly.pdbx_strand_id
1 'polypeptide(L)'
;TNRLSEFGNRVTLRKANFRHADRVLDELKVGKIGGAILDLGVSSRQLENAERGFSLMRNGPLDMRMDPGSEKTADAIINSYSEEELTRLFRDLGEEPAARRIASAIV
;
A
#
# COMPACT_ATOMS: atom_id res chain seq x y z
N THR A 1 16.69 3.20 9.58
CA THR A 1 16.90 2.53 10.89
C THR A 1 17.38 3.48 11.97
N ASN A 2 18.09 4.57 11.65
CA ASN A 2 18.64 5.54 12.62
C ASN A 2 17.63 6.09 13.66
N ARG A 3 16.34 6.23 13.32
CA ARG A 3 15.33 6.71 14.28
C ARG A 3 15.05 5.74 15.44
N LEU A 4 15.45 4.48 15.33
CA LEU A 4 15.22 3.44 16.34
C LEU A 4 16.53 2.96 16.99
N SER A 5 17.67 3.61 16.69
CA SER A 5 18.98 3.14 17.15
C SER A 5 19.11 3.12 18.68
N GLU A 6 18.48 4.08 19.38
CA GLU A 6 18.46 4.15 20.85
C GLU A 6 17.82 2.92 21.52
N PHE A 7 16.99 2.17 20.79
CA PHE A 7 16.33 0.97 21.32
C PHE A 7 17.19 -0.28 21.18
N GLY A 8 18.26 -0.25 20.39
CA GLY A 8 19.20 -1.35 20.20
C GLY A 8 18.49 -2.67 19.89
N ASN A 9 18.82 -3.72 20.64
CA ASN A 9 18.30 -5.08 20.44
C ASN A 9 16.82 -5.26 20.86
N ARG A 10 16.17 -4.22 21.41
CA ARG A 10 14.74 -4.28 21.78
C ARG A 10 13.81 -4.18 20.57
N VAL A 11 14.34 -3.85 19.39
CA VAL A 11 13.56 -3.70 18.16
C VAL A 11 14.10 -4.65 17.09
N THR A 12 13.20 -5.41 16.49
CA THR A 12 13.50 -6.23 15.30
C THR A 12 12.63 -5.77 14.14
N LEU A 13 13.26 -5.32 13.05
CA LEU A 13 12.55 -4.90 11.84
C LEU A 13 12.51 -6.03 10.82
N ARG A 14 11.37 -6.19 10.16
CA ARG A 14 11.15 -7.18 9.09
C ARG A 14 10.38 -6.52 7.95
N LYS A 15 10.86 -6.67 6.72
CA LYS A 15 10.13 -6.24 5.52
C LYS A 15 9.17 -7.38 5.15
N ALA A 16 7.91 -7.24 5.52
CA ALA A 16 6.85 -8.20 5.17
C ALA A 16 5.50 -7.47 5.12
N ASN A 17 4.55 -8.03 4.37
CA ASN A 17 3.15 -7.63 4.53
C ASN A 17 2.64 -8.18 5.87
N PHE A 18 1.92 -7.36 6.64
CA PHE A 18 1.42 -7.75 7.97
C PHE A 18 0.48 -8.97 7.93
N ARG A 19 -0.13 -9.29 6.78
CA ARG A 19 -0.90 -10.55 6.59
C ARG A 19 -0.06 -11.81 6.81
N HIS A 20 1.26 -11.69 6.83
CA HIS A 20 2.23 -12.76 7.05
C HIS A 20 2.96 -12.60 8.40
N ALA A 21 2.38 -11.82 9.33
CA ALA A 21 2.97 -11.63 10.65
C ALA A 21 3.14 -12.94 11.43
N ASP A 22 2.24 -13.91 11.23
CA ASP A 22 2.34 -15.28 11.73
C ASP A 22 3.69 -15.93 11.35
N ARG A 23 4.02 -15.95 10.06
CA ARG A 23 5.27 -16.54 9.54
C ARG A 23 6.50 -15.82 10.06
N VAL A 24 6.43 -14.49 10.14
CA VAL A 24 7.52 -13.67 10.66
C VAL A 24 7.77 -13.96 12.14
N LEU A 25 6.71 -14.16 12.94
CA LEU A 25 6.83 -14.52 14.36
C LEU A 25 7.40 -15.94 14.54
N ASP A 26 7.01 -16.89 13.69
CA ASP A 26 7.55 -18.26 13.69
C ASP A 26 9.06 -18.27 13.39
N GLU A 27 9.51 -17.52 12.38
CA GLU A 27 10.94 -17.35 12.06
C GLU A 27 11.74 -16.76 13.23
N LEU A 28 11.11 -15.87 13.99
CA LEU A 28 11.68 -15.26 15.20
C LEU A 28 11.54 -16.14 16.46
N LYS A 29 10.88 -17.29 16.35
CA LYS A 29 10.55 -18.19 17.47
C LYS A 29 9.74 -17.51 18.57
N VAL A 30 8.84 -16.60 18.19
CA VAL A 30 7.94 -15.88 19.10
C VAL A 30 6.58 -16.57 19.12
N GLY A 31 6.32 -17.36 20.16
CA GLY A 31 5.06 -18.10 20.28
C GLY A 31 3.85 -17.28 20.73
N LYS A 32 4.06 -16.14 21.41
CA LYS A 32 2.99 -15.24 21.88
C LYS A 32 3.47 -13.79 21.90
N ILE A 33 2.53 -12.86 21.68
CA ILE A 33 2.74 -11.41 21.81
C ILE A 33 1.85 -10.86 22.92
N GLY A 34 2.30 -9.81 23.60
CA GLY A 34 1.49 -9.11 24.61
C GLY A 34 0.46 -8.15 24.01
N GLY A 35 0.64 -7.78 22.74
CA GLY A 35 -0.27 -6.91 22.01
C GLY A 35 0.21 -6.68 20.58
N ALA A 36 -0.71 -6.22 19.73
CA ALA A 36 -0.45 -5.82 18.36
C ALA A 36 -1.03 -4.42 18.12
N ILE A 37 -0.32 -3.61 17.36
CA ILE A 37 -0.77 -2.29 16.92
C ILE A 37 -0.69 -2.27 15.39
N LEU A 38 -1.76 -1.85 14.75
CA LEU A 38 -1.81 -1.60 13.31
C LEU A 38 -2.16 -0.14 13.08
N ASP A 39 -1.23 0.60 12.49
CA ASP A 39 -1.45 1.93 11.95
C ASP A 39 -1.71 1.79 10.45
N LEU A 40 -2.98 1.88 10.05
CA LEU A 40 -3.42 1.60 8.68
C LEU A 40 -3.44 2.88 7.85
N GLY A 41 -2.88 2.80 6.65
CA GLY A 41 -2.86 3.90 5.70
C GLY A 41 -1.54 4.01 4.98
N VAL A 42 -1.29 5.19 4.41
CA VAL A 42 -0.04 5.55 3.74
C VAL A 42 0.81 6.42 4.66
N SER A 43 2.12 6.25 4.60
CA SER A 43 3.06 7.08 5.35
C SER A 43 3.23 8.46 4.71
N SER A 44 3.60 9.47 5.51
CA SER A 44 3.93 10.81 4.98
C SER A 44 5.01 10.76 3.91
N ARG A 45 6.02 9.89 4.07
CA ARG A 45 7.09 9.68 3.08
C ARG A 45 6.57 9.19 1.72
N GLN A 46 5.49 8.42 1.70
CA GLN A 46 4.85 7.97 0.46
C GLN A 46 4.07 9.10 -0.21
N LEU A 47 3.42 9.97 0.57
CA LEU A 47 2.68 11.13 0.06
C LEU A 47 3.59 12.26 -0.42
N GLU A 48 4.69 12.51 0.28
CA GLU A 48 5.64 13.60 -0.02
C GLU A 48 6.54 13.27 -1.22
N ASN A 49 6.88 11.99 -1.42
CA ASN A 49 7.70 11.57 -2.54
C ASN A 49 6.84 11.35 -3.79
N ALA A 50 6.91 12.30 -4.73
CA ALA A 50 6.13 12.27 -5.97
C ALA A 50 6.38 11.01 -6.81
N GLU A 51 7.60 10.46 -6.79
CA GLU A 51 7.96 9.22 -7.50
C GLU A 51 7.20 7.97 -7.02
N ARG A 52 6.50 8.06 -5.87
CA ARG A 52 5.66 6.97 -5.35
C ARG A 52 4.24 6.99 -5.91
N GLY A 53 3.82 8.07 -6.57
CA GLY A 53 2.51 8.15 -7.22
C GLY A 53 1.30 8.30 -6.29
N PHE A 54 1.50 8.53 -4.99
CA PHE A 54 0.38 8.75 -4.04
C PHE A 54 -0.06 10.21 -3.92
N SER A 55 0.74 11.16 -4.44
CA SER A 55 0.43 12.58 -4.32
C SER A 55 -0.63 13.02 -5.33
N LEU A 56 -1.64 13.76 -4.89
CA LEU A 56 -2.59 14.44 -5.79
C LEU A 56 -2.10 15.82 -6.22
N MET A 57 -1.08 16.38 -5.54
CA MET A 57 -0.61 17.75 -5.75
C MET A 57 0.69 17.81 -6.57
N ARG A 58 1.45 16.72 -6.59
CA ARG A 58 2.76 16.64 -7.27
C ARG A 58 2.69 15.60 -8.38
N ASN A 59 3.15 15.96 -9.56
CA ASN A 59 3.24 15.04 -10.68
C ASN A 59 4.31 13.97 -10.42
N GLY A 60 3.99 12.73 -10.77
CA GLY A 60 4.86 11.57 -10.67
C GLY A 60 4.24 10.38 -11.43
N PRO A 61 4.96 9.25 -11.53
CA PRO A 61 4.43 8.04 -12.15
C PRO A 61 3.21 7.53 -11.37
N LEU A 62 2.23 6.95 -12.08
CA LEU A 62 1.06 6.33 -11.47
C LEU A 62 1.41 4.94 -10.91
N ASP A 63 2.29 4.90 -9.90
CA ASP A 63 2.77 3.65 -9.29
C ASP A 63 1.82 3.16 -8.18
N MET A 64 1.72 3.91 -7.07
CA MET A 64 0.89 3.63 -5.90
C MET A 64 1.14 2.28 -5.18
N ARG A 65 2.21 1.53 -5.49
CA ARG A 65 2.57 0.33 -4.72
C ARG A 65 3.19 0.71 -3.39
N MET A 66 2.74 0.11 -2.30
CA MET A 66 3.40 0.28 -0.99
C MET A 66 4.78 -0.40 -0.96
N ASP A 67 4.88 -1.61 -1.52
CA ASP A 67 6.13 -2.29 -1.81
C ASP A 67 6.46 -2.16 -3.31
N PRO A 68 7.50 -1.39 -3.69
CA PRO A 68 7.91 -1.25 -5.08
C PRO A 68 8.31 -2.56 -5.78
N GLY A 69 8.56 -3.63 -5.02
CA GLY A 69 8.79 -4.97 -5.58
C GLY A 69 7.54 -5.74 -5.99
N SER A 70 6.34 -5.21 -5.73
CA SER A 70 5.07 -5.84 -6.15
C SER A 70 4.85 -5.68 -7.65
N GLU A 71 4.20 -6.63 -8.32
CA GLU A 71 4.12 -6.60 -9.79
C GLU A 71 3.20 -5.52 -10.37
N LYS A 72 2.05 -5.27 -9.73
CA LYS A 72 0.96 -4.48 -10.32
C LYS A 72 0.99 -3.02 -9.84
N THR A 73 1.21 -2.08 -10.76
CA THR A 73 1.09 -0.63 -10.54
C THR A 73 -0.34 -0.15 -10.79
N ALA A 74 -0.66 1.06 -10.32
CA ALA A 74 -1.92 1.73 -10.67
C ALA A 74 -2.01 2.03 -12.18
N ASP A 75 -0.90 2.42 -12.81
CA ASP A 75 -0.77 2.58 -14.27
C ASP A 75 -1.18 1.30 -15.02
N ALA A 76 -0.63 0.16 -14.61
CA ALA A 76 -0.98 -1.12 -15.23
C ALA A 76 -2.47 -1.45 -15.05
N ILE A 77 -3.08 -1.09 -13.92
CA ILE A 77 -4.51 -1.31 -13.68
C ILE A 77 -5.35 -0.46 -14.63
N ILE A 78 -5.16 0.86 -14.64
CA ILE A 78 -6.01 1.76 -15.42
C ILE A 78 -5.92 1.51 -16.93
N ASN A 79 -4.75 1.08 -17.42
CA ASN A 79 -4.50 0.88 -18.84
C ASN A 79 -4.83 -0.56 -19.31
N SER A 80 -5.13 -1.51 -18.42
CA SER A 80 -5.41 -2.90 -18.80
C SER A 80 -6.79 -3.43 -18.40
N TYR A 81 -7.45 -2.80 -17.44
CA TYR A 81 -8.77 -3.24 -16.98
C TYR A 81 -9.85 -2.72 -17.92
N SER A 82 -10.89 -3.54 -18.12
CA SER A 82 -12.10 -3.11 -18.81
C SER A 82 -12.86 -2.02 -18.05
N GLU A 83 -13.72 -1.27 -18.73
CA GLU A 83 -14.61 -0.26 -18.10
C GLU A 83 -15.43 -0.89 -16.95
N GLU A 84 -15.89 -2.13 -17.11
CA GLU A 84 -16.66 -2.83 -16.08
C GLU A 84 -15.81 -3.17 -14.85
N GLU A 85 -14.57 -3.61 -15.05
CA GLU A 85 -13.63 -3.87 -13.95
C GLU A 85 -13.25 -2.59 -13.21
N LEU A 86 -13.00 -1.49 -13.93
CA LEU A 86 -12.73 -0.19 -13.33
C LEU A 86 -13.96 0.36 -12.58
N THR A 87 -15.16 0.20 -13.14
CA THR A 87 -16.40 0.57 -12.47
C THR A 87 -16.57 -0.18 -11.16
N ARG A 88 -16.31 -1.50 -11.13
CA ARG A 88 -16.33 -2.29 -9.89
C ARG A 88 -15.28 -1.78 -8.91
N LEU A 89 -14.05 -1.53 -9.37
CA LEU A 89 -12.95 -1.07 -8.53
C LEU A 89 -13.29 0.26 -7.84
N PHE A 90 -13.74 1.27 -8.59
CA PHE A 90 -14.07 2.58 -8.04
C PHE A 90 -15.29 2.54 -7.12
N ARG A 91 -16.30 1.73 -7.44
CA ARG A 91 -17.50 1.61 -6.60
C ARG A 91 -17.21 0.85 -5.31
N ASP A 92 -16.56 -0.31 -5.41
CA ASP A 92 -16.46 -1.26 -4.30
C ASP A 92 -15.29 -0.92 -3.36
N LEU A 93 -14.20 -0.32 -3.89
CA LEU A 93 -13.03 0.09 -3.08
C LEU A 93 -12.94 1.60 -2.84
N GLY A 94 -13.46 2.41 -3.77
CA GLY A 94 -13.47 3.87 -3.67
C GLY A 94 -14.77 4.45 -3.12
N GLU A 95 -15.81 3.63 -2.95
CA GLU A 95 -17.16 4.06 -2.55
C GLU A 95 -17.72 5.19 -3.45
N GLU A 96 -17.31 5.22 -4.73
CA GLU A 96 -17.55 6.34 -5.65
C GLU A 96 -18.91 6.23 -6.38
N PRO A 97 -19.88 7.13 -6.13
CA PRO A 97 -21.20 7.06 -6.75
C PRO A 97 -21.18 7.24 -8.28
N ALA A 98 -20.20 7.98 -8.81
CA ALA A 98 -20.00 8.21 -10.23
C ALA A 98 -19.04 7.20 -10.88
N ALA A 99 -18.81 6.03 -10.26
CA ALA A 99 -17.82 5.04 -10.68
C ALA A 99 -17.86 4.72 -12.17
N ARG A 100 -19.06 4.48 -12.73
CA ARG A 100 -19.23 4.18 -14.16
C ARG A 100 -18.83 5.35 -15.05
N ARG A 101 -19.19 6.57 -14.67
CA ARG A 101 -18.83 7.79 -15.41
C ARG A 101 -17.32 8.02 -15.40
N ILE A 102 -16.66 7.75 -14.28
CA ILE A 102 -15.19 7.89 -14.17
C ILE A 102 -14.49 6.80 -14.98
N ALA A 103 -14.93 5.55 -14.89
CA ALA A 103 -14.38 4.45 -15.68
C ALA A 103 -14.49 4.72 -17.19
N SER A 104 -15.67 5.17 -17.65
CA SER A 104 -15.88 5.54 -19.06
C SER A 104 -15.05 6.73 -19.53
N ALA A 105 -14.55 7.58 -18.63
CA ALA A 105 -13.67 8.69 -18.99
C ALA A 105 -12.19 8.29 -19.04
N ILE A 106 -11.83 7.14 -18.47
CA ILE A 106 -10.47 6.58 -18.49
C ILE A 106 -10.26 5.68 -19.72
N VAL A 107 -11.29 4.94 -20.13
CA VAL A 107 -11.27 3.99 -21.27
C VAL A 107 -11.50 4.68 -22.60
#